data_AF-A0A1Q7VMZ0-F1
#
_entry.id   AF-A0A1Q7VMZ0-F1
#
_cell.length_a   1.000
_cell.length_b   1.000
_cell.length_c   1.000
_cell.angle_alpha   90.00
_cell.angle_beta   90.00
_cell.angle_gamma   90.00
#
_symmetry.space_group_name_H-M   'P 1'
#
loop_
_entity.id
_entity.type
_entity.pdbx_description
1 polymer ?
#
loop_
_entity_poly.entity_id
_entity_poly.type
_entity_poly.pdbx_seq_one_letter_code
_entity_poly.pdbx_strand_id
1 'polypeptide(L)'
;MTGKRRPHHPLAFFDPDHFTFGDPLRRSALEAAVQSTPGVHGVEDIRIRARRITDWREFDQPDFRVGATQIIRLQNDPVFPERGSLVVHARAGA
;
A
#
# COMPACT_ATOMS: atom_id res chain seq x y z
N MET A 1 1.71 9.66 -11.73
CA MET A 1 3.09 10.19 -11.66
C MET A 1 4.01 9.00 -11.45
N THR A 2 4.97 8.77 -12.36
CA THR A 2 6.05 7.78 -12.15
C THR A 2 6.99 8.36 -11.10
N GLY A 3 7.12 7.70 -9.95
CA GLY A 3 8.14 8.06 -8.97
C GLY A 3 9.51 8.08 -9.65
N LYS A 4 10.27 9.18 -9.51
CA LYS A 4 11.61 9.28 -10.09
C LYS A 4 12.47 8.16 -9.53
N ARG A 5 12.84 7.19 -10.38
CA ARG A 5 13.86 6.17 -10.06
C ARG A 5 15.16 6.91 -9.73
N ARG A 6 15.60 6.80 -8.48
CA ARG A 6 16.92 7.30 -8.07
C ARG A 6 17.91 6.14 -8.21
N PRO A 7 19.02 6.30 -8.95
CA PRO A 7 20.08 5.30 -8.95
C PRO A 7 20.53 5.02 -7.52
N HIS A 8 20.78 3.75 -7.18
CA HIS A 8 21.23 3.27 -5.86
C HIS A 8 20.23 3.32 -4.70
N HIS A 9 18.94 3.60 -4.94
CA HIS A 9 17.91 3.51 -3.90
C HIS A 9 17.13 2.19 -4.01
N PRO A 10 16.84 1.49 -2.89
CA PRO A 10 15.90 0.37 -2.90
C PRO A 10 14.56 0.78 -3.52
N LEU A 11 13.96 -0.12 -4.29
CA LEU A 11 12.63 0.08 -4.86
C LEU A 11 11.62 0.35 -3.74
N ALA A 12 10.68 1.26 -4.00
CA ALA A 12 9.59 1.50 -3.06
C ALA A 12 8.72 0.24 -2.94
N PHE A 13 8.00 0.08 -1.82
CA PHE A 13 7.15 -1.11 -1.61
C PHE A 13 6.13 -1.30 -2.75
N PHE A 14 5.47 -0.22 -3.20
CA PHE A 14 4.51 -0.21 -4.32
C PHE A 14 5.16 0.10 -5.68
N ASP A 15 6.44 -0.21 -5.87
CA ASP A 15 7.07 -0.09 -7.17
C ASP A 15 6.35 -0.99 -8.20
N PRO A 16 6.14 -0.53 -9.45
CA PRO A 16 5.50 -1.33 -10.49
C PRO A 16 6.15 -2.71 -10.75
N ASP A 17 7.43 -2.88 -10.42
CA ASP A 17 8.14 -4.16 -10.62
C ASP A 17 7.84 -5.19 -9.50
N HIS A 18 7.19 -4.80 -8.40
CA HIS A 18 6.87 -5.69 -7.27
C HIS A 18 5.53 -6.43 -7.39
N PHE A 19 4.66 -6.01 -8.31
CA PHE A 19 3.32 -6.59 -8.47
C PHE A 19 3.05 -6.90 -9.94
N THR A 20 2.50 -8.09 -10.20
CA THR A 20 1.92 -8.45 -11.49
C THR A 20 0.40 -8.60 -11.40
N PHE A 21 -0.22 -8.99 -12.50
CA PHE A 21 -1.65 -9.22 -12.58
C PHE A 21 -2.10 -10.38 -11.68
N GLY A 22 -3.13 -10.13 -10.88
CA GLY A 22 -3.68 -11.11 -9.92
C GLY A 22 -2.90 -11.23 -8.62
N ASP A 23 -1.76 -10.56 -8.47
CA ASP A 23 -0.99 -10.61 -7.23
C ASP A 23 -1.74 -9.92 -6.09
N PRO A 24 -1.89 -10.61 -4.93
CA PRO A 24 -2.50 -9.99 -3.77
C PRO A 24 -1.53 -9.03 -3.09
N LEU A 25 -2.09 -7.97 -2.50
CA LEU A 25 -1.37 -7.21 -1.49
C LEU A 25 -1.45 -7.98 -0.16
N ARG A 26 -0.32 -8.47 0.35
CA ARG A 26 -0.27 -9.15 1.66
C ARG A 26 -0.17 -8.13 2.78
N ARG A 27 -1.05 -8.23 3.76
CA ARG A 27 -1.09 -7.34 4.94
C ARG A 27 0.22 -7.41 5.72
N SER A 28 0.73 -8.61 5.97
CA SER A 28 1.98 -8.83 6.72
C SER A 28 3.20 -8.20 6.05
N ALA A 29 3.27 -8.24 4.72
CA ALA A 29 4.36 -7.61 3.96
C ALA A 29 4.29 -6.08 4.07
N LEU A 30 3.07 -5.51 4.02
CA LEU A 30 2.86 -4.07 4.20
C LEU A 30 3.18 -3.63 5.63
N GLU A 31 2.70 -4.36 6.63
CA GLU A 31 3.00 -4.09 8.04
C GLU A 31 4.50 -4.14 8.32
N ALA A 32 5.20 -5.15 7.80
CA ALA A 32 6.66 -5.25 7.93
C ALA A 32 7.39 -4.06 7.28
N ALA A 33 6.93 -3.63 6.10
CA ALA A 33 7.50 -2.45 5.43
C ALA A 33 7.28 -1.17 6.25
N VAL A 34 6.10 -0.98 6.85
CA VAL A 34 5.83 0.17 7.72
C VAL A 34 6.66 0.08 9.01
N GLN A 35 6.71 -1.08 9.66
CA GLN A 35 7.52 -1.29 10.86
C GLN A 35 9.02 -1.08 10.64
N SER A 36 9.51 -1.28 9.42
CA SER A 36 10.91 -1.00 9.08
C SER A 36 11.25 0.50 9.03
N THR A 37 10.23 1.38 9.08
CA THR A 37 10.42 2.83 9.09
C THR A 37 10.92 3.29 10.46
N PRO A 38 12.07 4.00 10.54
CA PRO A 38 12.58 4.50 11.81
C PRO A 38 11.53 5.33 12.57
N GLY A 39 11.37 5.03 13.86
CA GLY A 39 10.40 5.69 14.74
C GLY A 39 9.03 5.00 14.82
N VAL A 40 8.74 4.01 13.97
CA VAL A 40 7.52 3.20 14.08
C VAL A 40 7.71 2.09 15.11
N HIS A 41 6.84 2.04 16.12
CA HIS A 41 6.81 1.01 17.16
C HIS A 41 5.65 0.03 17.02
N GLY A 42 4.67 0.33 16.17
CA GLY A 42 3.56 -0.57 15.87
C GLY A 42 2.62 0.01 14.84
N VAL A 43 2.01 -0.86 14.03
CA VAL A 43 0.92 -0.49 13.12
C VAL A 43 -0.40 -0.74 13.85
N GLU A 44 -1.23 0.29 13.95
CA GLU A 44 -2.50 0.24 14.70
C GLU A 44 -3.69 0.00 13.79
N ASP A 45 -3.71 0.64 12.62
CA ASP A 45 -4.80 0.55 11.66
C ASP A 45 -4.26 0.76 10.23
N ILE A 46 -4.83 0.02 9.27
CA ILE A 46 -4.54 0.16 7.85
C ILE A 46 -5.86 0.30 7.11
N ARG A 47 -6.03 1.39 6.36
CA ARG A 47 -7.21 1.64 5.54
C ARG A 47 -6.85 1.79 4.09
N ILE A 48 -7.67 1.20 3.24
CA ILE A 48 -7.48 1.19 1.79
C ILE A 48 -8.70 1.74 1.05
N ARG A 49 -8.42 2.37 -0.09
CA ARG A 49 -9.37 2.69 -1.15
C ARG A 49 -8.80 2.23 -2.47
N ALA A 50 -9.64 1.62 -3.30
CA ALA A 50 -9.25 1.06 -4.58
C ALA A 50 -10.38 1.26 -5.59
N ARG A 51 -10.15 0.87 -6.85
CA ARG A 51 -11.18 1.00 -7.88
C ARG A 51 -12.43 0.23 -7.47
N ARG A 52 -13.61 0.87 -7.58
CA ARG A 52 -14.91 0.35 -7.13
C ARG A 52 -15.10 0.26 -5.60
N ILE A 53 -14.14 0.76 -4.82
CA ILE A 53 -14.24 0.94 -3.37
C ILE A 53 -14.13 2.44 -3.09
N THR A 54 -15.26 3.11 -3.02
CA THR A 54 -15.35 4.58 -2.86
C THR A 54 -15.06 5.02 -1.42
N ASP A 55 -15.46 4.22 -0.43
CA ASP A 55 -15.25 4.50 0.99
C ASP A 55 -13.96 3.88 1.52
N TRP A 56 -13.44 4.46 2.62
CA TRP A 56 -12.31 3.84 3.31
C TRP A 56 -12.74 2.50 3.88
N ARG A 57 -12.00 1.45 3.57
CA ARG A 57 -12.20 0.14 4.17
C ARG A 57 -10.99 -0.24 5.00
N GLU A 58 -11.25 -0.80 6.16
CA GLU A 58 -10.22 -1.43 6.98
C GLU A 58 -9.62 -2.61 6.21
N PHE A 59 -8.30 -2.75 6.28
CA PHE A 59 -7.58 -3.88 5.74
C PHE A 59 -7.38 -4.93 6.84
N ASP A 60 -8.48 -5.59 7.18
CA ASP A 60 -8.58 -6.58 8.25
C ASP A 60 -8.13 -7.99 7.80
N GLN A 61 -8.29 -8.30 6.51
CA GLN A 61 -7.92 -9.57 5.91
C GLN A 61 -6.40 -9.75 5.74
N PRO A 62 -5.89 -10.99 5.72
CA PRO A 62 -4.47 -11.26 5.50
C PRO A 62 -3.98 -10.82 4.11
N ASP A 63 -4.87 -10.87 3.12
CA ASP A 63 -4.59 -10.52 1.73
C ASP A 63 -5.70 -9.63 1.19
N PHE A 64 -5.33 -8.54 0.52
CA PHE A 64 -6.24 -7.81 -0.35
C PHE A 64 -6.10 -8.37 -1.76
N ARG A 65 -7.03 -9.26 -2.12
CA ARG A 65 -7.03 -9.96 -3.42
C ARG A 65 -7.65 -9.10 -4.51
N VAL A 66 -7.07 -9.20 -5.70
CA VAL A 66 -7.57 -8.57 -6.92
C VAL A 66 -7.83 -9.63 -7.98
N GLY A 67 -8.64 -9.30 -8.99
CA GLY A 67 -8.90 -10.20 -10.11
C GLY A 67 -7.65 -10.44 -10.96
N ALA A 68 -7.66 -11.53 -11.73
CA ALA A 68 -6.53 -11.95 -12.58
C ALA A 68 -6.11 -10.94 -13.66
N THR A 69 -6.93 -9.93 -13.96
CA THR A 69 -6.62 -8.85 -14.92
C THR A 69 -6.42 -7.49 -14.23
N GLN A 70 -6.23 -7.50 -12.91
CA GLN A 70 -6.02 -6.32 -12.09
C GLN A 70 -4.63 -6.38 -11.46
N ILE A 71 -4.01 -5.20 -11.29
CA ILE A 71 -2.69 -5.03 -10.70
C ILE A 71 -2.77 -4.01 -9.59
N ILE A 72 -2.07 -4.27 -8.48
CA ILE A 72 -1.98 -3.35 -7.34
C ILE A 72 -1.11 -2.15 -7.70
N ARG A 73 -1.65 -0.95 -7.50
CA ARG A 73 -0.92 0.31 -7.66
C ARG A 73 -1.41 1.31 -6.64
N LEU A 74 -0.48 2.06 -6.05
CA LEU A 74 -0.78 3.17 -5.15
C LEU A 74 -0.51 4.50 -5.88
N GLN A 75 -1.56 5.29 -6.13
CA GLN A 75 -1.41 6.61 -6.76
C GLN A 75 -1.55 7.75 -5.74
N ASN A 76 -2.37 7.55 -4.70
CA ASN A 76 -2.69 8.54 -3.66
C ASN A 76 -3.04 9.93 -4.22
N ASP A 77 -3.89 9.94 -5.25
CA ASP A 77 -4.33 11.16 -5.93
C ASP A 77 -5.65 11.66 -5.30
N PRO A 78 -5.68 12.86 -4.68
CA PRO A 78 -6.90 13.38 -4.06
C PRO A 78 -8.04 13.61 -5.04
N VAL A 79 -7.74 13.85 -6.32
CA VAL A 79 -8.74 14.04 -7.37
C VAL A 79 -9.34 12.70 -7.81
N PHE A 80 -8.55 11.63 -7.73
CA PHE A 80 -8.93 10.27 -8.12
C PHE A 80 -8.58 9.24 -7.03
N PRO A 81 -9.20 9.32 -5.84
CA PRO A 81 -8.85 8.49 -4.69
C PRO A 81 -9.10 6.99 -4.93
N GLU A 82 -9.96 6.64 -5.87
CA GLU A 82 -10.21 5.26 -6.30
C GLU A 82 -9.04 4.66 -7.10
N ARG A 83 -8.02 5.45 -7.48
CA ARG A 83 -6.81 4.96 -8.17
C ARG A 83 -5.76 4.38 -7.22
N GLY A 84 -6.18 3.97 -6.03
CA GLY A 84 -5.35 3.36 -5.02
C GLY A 84 -4.87 4.41 -4.02
N SER A 85 -5.43 4.35 -2.82
CA SER A 85 -5.04 5.17 -1.67
C SER A 85 -4.93 4.30 -0.43
N LEU A 86 -3.97 4.65 0.43
CA LEU A 86 -3.61 3.90 1.62
C LEU A 86 -3.38 4.90 2.75
N VAL A 87 -4.01 4.64 3.90
CA VAL A 87 -3.71 5.32 5.16
C VAL A 87 -3.22 4.27 6.13
N VAL A 88 -2.13 4.58 6.81
CA VAL A 88 -1.59 3.75 7.88
C VAL A 88 -1.51 4.61 9.14
N HIS A 89 -2.16 4.18 10.20
CA HIS A 89 -2.00 4.73 11.53
C HIS A 89 -0.98 3.87 12.27
N ALA A 90 0.11 4.51 12.68
CA ALA A 90 1.22 3.85 13.35
C ALA A 90 1.57 4.59 14.62
N ARG A 91 1.92 3.83 15.65
CA ARG A 91 2.39 4.34 16.94
C ARG A 91 3.87 4.67 16.84
N ALA A 92 4.23 5.88 17.24
CA ALA A 92 5.62 6.29 17.36
C ALA A 92 6.26 5.77 18.66
N GLY A 93 7.58 5.60 18.63
CA GLY A 93 8.40 5.45 19.82
C GLY A 93 8.55 6.75 20.58
N ALA A 94 8.60 6.66 21.91
CA ALA A 94 9.00 7.77 22.76
C ALA A 94 10.52 8.00 22.69
#